data_AF-A0A9D2G6S5-F1
#
_entry.id   AF-A0A9D2G6S5-F1
#
_cell.length_a   1.000
_cell.length_b   1.000
_cell.length_c   1.000
_cell.angle_alpha   90.00
_cell.angle_beta   90.00
_cell.angle_gamma   90.00
#
_symmetry.space_group_name_H-M   'P 1'
#
loop_
_entity.id
_entity.type
_entity.pdbx_description
1 polymer ?
#
loop_
_entity_poly.entity_id
_entity_poly.type
_entity_poly.pdbx_seq_one_letter_code
_entity_poly.pdbx_strand_id
1 'polypeptide(L)'
;TGDITQGLPRVEELFEARKPKGVATICEFRGIVSVDNSDNLNHIFIREEGTDVQLKEYVLPFNAELLVKTGDIVNPGDMLNAGSVNPQDIIRVKGVKGVQDYILEQVQSVYRSQGVDINDKHVEIIVRQMLRKVRIENAGTTEMLPGQLVDMFTFEEQNEKTIMAGGVPATAKRVLLGITKAALATDSFLSAASFQETSRVLTEAAICTKRDPLIGLKENVIIGKLIPAGTGMKDYKNASVQMTGRYNDIMMDEAPEAEAK
;
A
#
# COMPACT_ATOMS: atom_id res chain seq x y z
N THR A 1 -28.72 17.53 14.89
CA THR A 1 -28.20 16.18 15.18
C THR A 1 -27.96 15.51 13.84
N GLY A 2 -26.72 15.53 13.34
CA GLY A 2 -26.39 15.04 12.00
C GLY A 2 -26.65 13.55 11.89
N ASP A 3 -27.26 13.13 10.77
CA ASP A 3 -27.66 11.75 10.51
C ASP A 3 -26.42 10.84 10.45
N ILE A 4 -26.28 9.98 11.46
CA ILE A 4 -25.15 9.05 11.67
C ILE A 4 -24.97 8.11 10.46
N THR A 5 -26.04 7.87 9.69
CA THR A 5 -26.06 6.93 8.58
C THR A 5 -25.27 7.39 7.35
N GLN A 6 -24.96 8.68 7.21
CA GLN A 6 -24.28 9.22 6.02
C GLN A 6 -22.75 9.15 6.09
N GLY A 7 -22.16 9.22 7.29
CA GLY A 7 -20.70 9.33 7.44
C GLY A 7 -19.94 8.01 7.45
N LEU A 8 -20.49 6.98 8.10
CA LEU A 8 -19.81 5.68 8.25
C LEU A 8 -19.54 4.98 6.90
N PRO A 9 -20.48 4.98 5.91
CA PRO A 9 -20.23 4.37 4.61
C PRO A 9 -19.05 5.02 3.86
N ARG A 10 -18.82 6.32 4.08
CA ARG A 10 -17.70 7.04 3.48
C ARG A 10 -16.36 6.60 4.10
N VAL A 11 -16.32 6.41 5.42
CA VAL A 11 -15.14 5.89 6.11
C VAL A 11 -14.82 4.45 5.66
N GLU A 12 -15.85 3.60 5.51
CA GLU A 12 -15.69 2.26 4.96
C GLU A 12 -15.14 2.30 3.53
N GLU A 13 -15.69 3.18 2.67
CA GLU A 13 -15.23 3.35 1.29
C GLU A 13 -13.74 3.73 1.22
N LEU A 14 -13.30 4.65 2.09
CA LEU A 14 -11.90 5.06 2.20
C LEU A 14 -10.99 3.92 2.66
N PHE A 15 -11.35 3.22 3.74
CA PHE A 15 -10.54 2.13 4.26
C PHE A 15 -10.54 0.88 3.39
N GLU A 16 -11.58 0.65 2.59
CA GLU A 16 -11.58 -0.41 1.57
C GLU A 16 -10.94 0.04 0.25
N ALA A 17 -10.45 1.28 0.17
CA ALA A 17 -9.87 1.87 -1.04
C ALA A 17 -10.78 1.66 -2.27
N ARG A 18 -12.10 1.75 -2.07
CA ARG A 18 -13.12 1.59 -3.11
C ARG A 18 -13.15 2.83 -3.99
N LYS A 19 -13.48 2.64 -5.27
CA LYS A 19 -13.68 3.76 -6.19
C LYS A 19 -14.97 4.50 -5.78
N PRO A 20 -14.89 5.82 -5.47
CA PRO A 20 -16.06 6.56 -4.99
C PRO A 20 -17.16 6.67 -6.04
N LYS A 21 -18.39 6.89 -5.58
CA LYS A 21 -19.49 7.34 -6.45
C LYS A 21 -19.27 8.81 -6.80
N GLY A 22 -19.37 9.18 -8.09
CA GLY A 22 -19.08 10.54 -8.55
C GLY A 22 -17.61 10.91 -8.38
N VAL A 23 -16.73 10.18 -9.09
CA VAL A 23 -15.28 10.38 -8.99
C VAL A 23 -14.91 11.77 -9.51
N ALA A 24 -14.20 12.53 -8.68
CA ALA A 24 -13.50 13.72 -9.11
C ALA A 24 -12.23 13.32 -9.85
N THR A 25 -12.06 13.86 -11.05
CA THR A 25 -10.86 13.68 -11.86
C THR A 25 -9.81 14.67 -11.39
N ILE A 26 -8.62 14.16 -11.10
CA ILE A 26 -7.48 14.99 -10.72
C ILE A 26 -6.55 15.22 -11.90
N CYS A 27 -5.96 16.40 -11.89
CA CYS A 27 -4.93 16.80 -12.83
C CYS A 27 -3.62 16.03 -12.56
N GLU A 28 -2.95 15.53 -13.60
CA GLU A 28 -1.67 14.83 -13.49
C GLU A 28 -0.47 15.74 -13.78
N PHE A 29 -0.67 16.81 -14.55
CA PHE A 29 0.39 17.66 -15.08
C PHE A 29 0.12 19.13 -14.79
N ARG A 30 1.17 19.90 -14.48
CA ARG A 30 1.02 21.34 -14.38
C ARG A 30 0.74 21.94 -15.78
N GLY A 31 -0.21 22.85 -15.88
CA GLY A 31 -0.48 23.54 -17.15
C GLY A 31 -1.67 24.49 -17.12
N ILE A 32 -1.98 25.04 -18.28
CA ILE A 32 -3.12 25.92 -18.53
C ILE A 32 -4.28 25.07 -19.06
N VAL A 33 -5.46 25.27 -18.49
CA VAL A 33 -6.68 24.55 -18.86
C VAL A 33 -7.32 25.16 -20.10
N SER A 34 -7.74 24.31 -21.03
CA SER A 34 -8.63 24.65 -22.15
C SER A 34 -9.81 23.70 -22.16
N VAL A 35 -11.03 24.23 -22.05
CA VAL A 35 -12.27 23.44 -22.02
C VAL A 35 -12.99 23.57 -23.36
N ASP A 36 -13.25 22.43 -24.01
CA ASP A 36 -14.04 22.33 -25.23
C ASP A 36 -15.26 21.43 -25.01
N ASN A 37 -16.45 21.91 -25.41
CA ASN A 37 -17.74 21.24 -25.16
C ASN A 37 -18.48 20.86 -26.44
N SER A 38 -17.76 20.57 -27.54
CA SER A 38 -18.34 20.39 -28.87
C SER A 38 -19.19 19.11 -29.02
N ASP A 39 -18.89 18.07 -28.24
CA ASP A 39 -19.38 16.71 -28.49
C ASP A 39 -20.41 16.21 -27.44
N ASN A 40 -21.13 17.12 -26.76
CA ASN A 40 -21.94 16.78 -25.57
C ASN A 40 -21.13 16.09 -24.46
N LEU A 41 -19.82 16.32 -24.46
CA LEU A 41 -18.85 15.93 -23.45
C LEU A 41 -17.98 17.14 -23.15
N ASN A 42 -17.53 17.25 -21.91
CA ASN A 42 -16.60 18.30 -21.50
C ASN A 42 -15.18 17.75 -21.70
N HIS A 43 -14.49 18.21 -22.74
CA HIS A 43 -13.08 17.91 -23.00
C HIS A 43 -12.21 18.96 -22.31
N ILE A 44 -11.38 18.53 -21.37
CA ILE A 44 -10.45 19.38 -20.64
C ILE A 44 -9.04 19.05 -21.13
N PHE A 45 -8.45 19.97 -21.88
CA PHE A 45 -7.07 19.90 -22.34
C PHE A 45 -6.16 20.65 -21.37
N ILE A 46 -5.06 20.03 -20.99
CA ILE A 46 -3.99 20.66 -20.23
C ILE A 46 -2.83 20.93 -21.17
N ARG A 47 -2.45 22.20 -21.31
CA ARG A 47 -1.35 22.67 -22.16
C ARG A 47 -0.19 23.16 -21.31
N GLU A 48 1.04 22.97 -21.80
CA GLU A 48 2.23 23.43 -21.10
C GLU A 48 2.32 24.97 -21.10
N GLU A 49 2.91 25.53 -20.03
CA GLU A 49 3.09 26.98 -19.90
C GLU A 49 4.24 27.44 -20.82
N GLY A 50 3.90 28.10 -21.95
CA GLY A 50 4.87 28.62 -22.92
C GLY A 50 5.02 27.81 -24.21
N THR A 51 4.50 26.58 -24.24
CA THR A 51 4.47 25.72 -25.42
C THR A 51 3.02 25.29 -25.68
N ASP A 52 2.49 25.43 -26.90
CA ASP A 52 1.11 24.99 -27.22
C ASP A 52 0.97 23.46 -27.36
N VAL A 53 1.85 22.71 -26.67
CA VAL A 53 1.87 21.25 -26.65
C VAL A 53 0.80 20.78 -25.68
N GLN A 54 -0.11 19.93 -26.17
CA GLN A 54 -1.09 19.26 -25.35
C GLN A 54 -0.42 18.15 -24.53
N LEU A 55 -0.47 18.28 -23.19
CA LEU A 55 0.09 17.29 -22.26
C LEU A 55 -0.88 16.14 -22.04
N LYS A 56 -2.16 16.47 -21.80
CA LYS A 56 -3.19 15.49 -21.49
C LYS A 56 -4.58 16.01 -21.80
N GLU A 57 -5.44 15.11 -22.27
CA GLU A 57 -6.88 15.32 -22.42
C GLU A 57 -7.63 14.51 -21.36
N TYR A 58 -8.58 15.16 -20.70
CA TYR A 58 -9.54 14.54 -19.79
C TYR A 58 -10.95 14.69 -20.35
N VAL A 59 -11.67 13.59 -20.47
CA VAL A 59 -13.04 13.59 -20.96
C VAL A 59 -13.98 13.41 -19.78
N LEU A 60 -14.87 14.38 -19.57
CA LEU A 60 -15.88 14.35 -18.53
C LEU A 60 -17.29 14.37 -19.13
N PRO A 61 -18.28 13.76 -18.46
CA PRO A 61 -19.68 13.90 -18.83
C PRO A 61 -20.11 15.38 -18.85
N PHE A 62 -20.98 15.77 -19.77
CA PHE A 62 -21.47 17.16 -19.86
C PHE A 62 -22.16 17.66 -18.59
N ASN A 63 -22.81 16.76 -17.85
CA ASN A 63 -23.45 17.07 -16.57
C ASN A 63 -22.48 17.11 -15.39
N ALA A 64 -21.18 16.91 -15.60
CA ALA A 64 -20.18 17.05 -14.55
C ALA A 64 -20.00 18.53 -14.19
N GLU A 65 -20.09 18.84 -12.90
CA GLU A 65 -19.84 20.18 -12.40
C GLU A 65 -18.33 20.46 -12.42
N LEU A 66 -17.89 21.31 -13.35
CA LEU A 66 -16.48 21.68 -13.51
C LEU A 66 -16.05 22.70 -12.44
N LEU A 67 -14.88 22.48 -11.85
CA LEU A 67 -14.27 23.41 -10.89
C LEU A 67 -13.27 24.37 -11.56
N VAL A 68 -12.85 24.06 -12.78
CA VAL A 68 -11.85 24.81 -13.55
C VAL A 68 -12.48 25.46 -14.77
N LYS A 69 -11.90 26.58 -15.22
CA LYS A 69 -12.28 27.33 -16.40
C LYS A 69 -11.13 27.42 -17.39
N THR A 70 -11.45 27.69 -18.65
CA THR A 70 -10.43 27.95 -19.68
C THR A 70 -9.55 29.14 -19.27
N GLY A 71 -8.24 28.94 -19.26
CA GLY A 71 -7.24 29.91 -18.80
C GLY A 71 -6.74 29.71 -17.37
N ASP A 72 -7.38 28.84 -16.58
CA ASP A 72 -6.92 28.56 -15.22
C ASP A 72 -5.60 27.77 -15.25
N ILE A 73 -4.71 28.09 -14.29
CA ILE A 73 -3.46 27.35 -14.07
C ILE A 73 -3.74 26.25 -13.04
N VAL A 74 -3.49 25.01 -13.42
CA VAL A 74 -3.66 23.84 -12.55
C VAL A 74 -2.33 23.18 -12.24
N ASN A 75 -2.22 22.63 -11.04
CA ASN A 75 -1.09 21.84 -10.58
C ASN A 75 -1.45 20.34 -10.50
N PRO A 76 -0.45 19.46 -10.49
CA PRO A 76 -0.66 18.03 -10.26
C PRO A 76 -1.43 17.79 -8.95
N GLY A 77 -2.61 17.21 -9.08
CA GLY A 77 -3.48 16.79 -7.99
C GLY A 77 -4.59 17.78 -7.66
N ASP A 78 -4.75 18.85 -8.44
CA ASP A 78 -5.91 19.72 -8.41
C ASP A 78 -7.13 19.01 -9.03
N MET A 79 -8.32 19.28 -8.50
CA MET A 79 -9.56 18.66 -8.96
C MET A 79 -10.13 19.43 -10.14
N LEU A 80 -10.46 18.72 -11.22
CA LEU A 80 -11.05 19.32 -12.43
C LEU A 80 -12.58 19.44 -12.33
N ASN A 81 -13.22 18.53 -11.59
CA ASN A 81 -14.66 18.52 -11.37
C ASN A 81 -15.02 18.22 -9.91
N ALA A 82 -16.22 18.62 -9.51
CA ALA A 82 -16.75 18.32 -8.19
C ALA A 82 -16.97 16.80 -8.05
N GLY A 83 -16.71 16.30 -6.84
CA GLY A 83 -16.85 14.88 -6.53
C GLY A 83 -15.84 14.41 -5.49
N SER A 84 -15.77 13.10 -5.34
CA SER A 84 -14.84 12.45 -4.42
C SER A 84 -13.61 11.96 -5.15
N VAL A 85 -12.42 12.30 -4.66
CA VAL A 85 -11.17 11.85 -5.26
C VAL A 85 -10.92 10.39 -4.91
N ASN A 86 -10.52 9.61 -5.91
CA ASN A 86 -10.08 8.24 -5.72
C ASN A 86 -8.65 8.21 -5.12
N PRO A 87 -8.44 7.59 -3.95
CA PRO A 87 -7.12 7.51 -3.32
C PRO A 87 -6.02 6.93 -4.21
N GLN A 88 -6.35 6.01 -5.12
CA GLN A 88 -5.35 5.41 -6.02
C GLN A 88 -4.77 6.44 -7.01
N ASP A 89 -5.59 7.39 -7.46
CA ASP A 89 -5.13 8.45 -8.37
C ASP A 89 -4.23 9.43 -7.61
N ILE A 90 -4.52 9.69 -6.34
CA ILE A 90 -3.67 10.53 -5.48
C ILE A 90 -2.28 9.90 -5.29
N ILE A 91 -2.16 8.56 -5.18
CA ILE A 91 -0.84 7.90 -5.10
C ILE A 91 0.00 8.23 -6.33
N ARG A 92 -0.62 8.17 -7.52
CA ARG A 92 0.08 8.39 -8.78
C ARG A 92 0.60 9.82 -8.91
N VAL A 93 -0.15 10.79 -8.39
CA VAL A 93 0.13 12.22 -8.59
C VAL A 93 0.88 12.85 -7.41
N LYS A 94 0.42 12.65 -6.17
CA LYS A 94 0.98 13.23 -4.94
C LYS A 94 1.85 12.25 -4.12
N GLY A 95 1.97 11.00 -4.57
CA GLY A 95 2.78 9.98 -3.90
C GLY A 95 2.14 9.44 -2.61
N VAL A 96 2.91 8.65 -1.86
CA VAL A 96 2.48 7.95 -0.64
C VAL A 96 1.99 8.93 0.43
N LYS A 97 2.75 10.00 0.66
CA LYS A 97 2.43 11.01 1.68
C LYS A 97 1.12 11.73 1.37
N GLY A 98 0.91 12.13 0.10
CA GLY A 98 -0.33 12.80 -0.31
C GLY A 98 -1.58 11.95 -0.07
N VAL A 99 -1.47 10.63 -0.15
CA VAL A 99 -2.60 9.71 0.13
C VAL A 99 -2.82 9.50 1.62
N GLN A 100 -1.74 9.47 2.39
CA GLN A 100 -1.83 9.43 3.85
C GLN A 100 -2.56 10.66 4.38
N ASP A 101 -2.12 11.84 3.96
CA ASP A 101 -2.72 13.12 4.35
C ASP A 101 -4.19 13.18 3.91
N TYR A 102 -4.50 12.75 2.68
CA TYR A 102 -5.87 12.71 2.18
C TYR A 102 -6.79 11.78 2.98
N ILE A 103 -6.38 10.52 3.21
CA ILE A 103 -7.22 9.57 3.96
C ILE A 103 -7.39 10.06 5.40
N LEU A 104 -6.33 10.57 6.02
CA LEU A 104 -6.37 11.12 7.37
C LEU A 104 -7.38 12.28 7.47
N GLU A 105 -7.27 13.27 6.59
CA GLU A 105 -8.16 14.44 6.58
C GLU A 105 -9.62 14.04 6.33
N GLN A 106 -9.86 13.16 5.35
CA GLN A 106 -11.21 12.72 5.02
C GLN A 106 -11.87 11.94 6.16
N VAL A 107 -11.15 11.00 6.78
CA VAL A 107 -11.65 10.22 7.91
C VAL A 107 -11.89 11.13 9.11
N GLN A 108 -10.93 12.00 9.44
CA GLN A 108 -11.06 12.94 10.54
C GLN A 108 -12.23 13.91 10.35
N SER A 109 -12.42 14.44 9.14
CA SER A 109 -13.54 15.34 8.85
C SER A 109 -14.89 14.68 9.13
N VAL A 110 -15.04 13.40 8.80
CA VAL A 110 -16.27 12.65 9.09
C VAL A 110 -16.47 12.49 10.60
N TYR A 111 -15.46 12.03 11.34
CA TYR A 111 -15.59 11.85 12.79
C TYR A 111 -15.79 13.16 13.55
N ARG A 112 -15.05 14.22 13.18
CA ARG A 112 -15.23 15.57 13.74
C ARG A 112 -16.62 16.13 13.46
N SER A 113 -17.17 15.92 12.26
CA SER A 113 -18.54 16.34 11.93
C SER A 113 -19.60 15.67 12.81
N GLN A 114 -19.29 14.49 13.34
CA GLN A 114 -20.14 13.74 14.27
C GLN A 114 -19.83 14.03 15.75
N GLY A 115 -18.90 14.96 16.03
CA GLY A 115 -18.49 15.31 17.38
C GLY A 115 -17.64 14.23 18.08
N VAL A 116 -17.08 13.29 17.32
CA VAL A 116 -16.19 12.25 17.85
C VAL A 116 -14.75 12.66 17.56
N ASP A 117 -13.95 12.82 18.61
CA ASP A 117 -12.52 13.13 18.48
C ASP A 117 -11.70 11.84 18.50
N ILE A 118 -10.85 11.66 17.50
CA ILE A 118 -9.97 10.50 17.34
C ILE A 118 -8.56 11.02 17.12
N ASN A 119 -7.56 10.42 17.78
CA ASN A 119 -6.17 10.79 17.54
C ASN A 119 -5.70 10.29 16.16
N ASP A 120 -5.02 11.17 15.41
CA ASP A 120 -4.48 10.89 14.08
C ASP A 120 -3.65 9.60 14.01
N LYS A 121 -2.91 9.27 15.08
CA LYS A 121 -2.08 8.07 15.18
C LYS A 121 -2.85 6.78 14.89
N HIS A 122 -4.12 6.70 15.26
CA HIS A 122 -4.93 5.50 15.01
C HIS A 122 -5.20 5.32 13.52
N VAL A 123 -5.57 6.41 12.84
CA VAL A 123 -5.83 6.39 11.40
C VAL A 123 -4.53 6.15 10.64
N GLU A 124 -3.43 6.79 11.03
CA GLU A 124 -2.11 6.58 10.44
C GLU A 124 -1.64 5.12 10.52
N ILE A 125 -1.88 4.44 11.64
CA ILE A 125 -1.54 3.01 11.79
C ILE A 125 -2.31 2.17 10.77
N ILE A 126 -3.60 2.45 10.56
CA ILE A 126 -4.43 1.73 9.59
C ILE A 126 -3.92 2.01 8.17
N VAL A 127 -3.72 3.29 7.82
CA VAL A 127 -3.24 3.69 6.49
C VAL A 127 -1.84 3.11 6.20
N ARG A 128 -0.99 3.00 7.22
CA ARG A 128 0.31 2.32 7.11
C ARG A 128 0.15 0.85 6.71
N GLN A 129 -0.84 0.13 7.25
CA GLN A 129 -1.11 -1.25 6.84
C GLN A 129 -1.67 -1.33 5.41
N MET A 130 -2.50 -0.38 5.00
CA MET A 130 -3.04 -0.29 3.64
C MET A 130 -1.95 -0.07 2.57
N LEU A 131 -0.86 0.63 2.92
CA LEU A 131 0.27 0.97 2.04
C LEU A 131 1.48 0.03 2.18
N ARG A 132 1.32 -1.07 2.92
CA ARG A 132 2.43 -1.97 3.28
C ARG A 132 2.96 -2.79 2.10
N LYS A 133 2.15 -3.02 1.07
CA LYS A 133 2.52 -3.84 -0.10
C LYS A 133 2.98 -2.99 -1.29
N VAL A 134 3.88 -3.55 -2.08
CA VAL A 134 4.30 -3.04 -3.38
C VAL A 134 3.99 -4.04 -4.49
N ARG A 135 3.69 -3.54 -5.68
CA ARG A 135 3.56 -4.35 -6.90
C ARG A 135 4.85 -4.25 -7.70
N ILE A 136 5.47 -5.39 -7.98
CA ILE A 136 6.67 -5.45 -8.80
C ILE A 136 6.31 -5.07 -10.25
N GLU A 137 7.07 -4.16 -10.84
CA GLU A 137 6.96 -3.81 -12.26
C GLU A 137 7.98 -4.59 -13.08
N ASN A 138 9.24 -4.54 -12.68
CA ASN A 138 10.32 -5.31 -13.28
C ASN A 138 11.08 -6.06 -12.19
N ALA A 139 11.28 -7.36 -12.40
CA ALA A 139 11.98 -8.22 -11.46
C ALA A 139 13.51 -7.99 -11.47
N GLY A 140 14.07 -7.39 -12.53
CA GLY A 140 15.51 -7.30 -12.69
C GLY A 140 16.15 -8.69 -12.65
N THR A 141 17.14 -8.89 -11.79
CA THR A 141 17.77 -10.20 -11.52
C THR A 141 17.34 -10.81 -10.18
N THR A 142 16.30 -10.27 -9.55
CA THR A 142 15.76 -10.80 -8.29
C THR A 142 14.90 -12.04 -8.54
N GLU A 143 14.56 -12.78 -7.48
CA GLU A 143 13.64 -13.94 -7.54
C GLU A 143 12.15 -13.53 -7.59
N MET A 144 11.84 -12.24 -7.57
CA MET A 144 10.47 -11.75 -7.56
C MET A 144 9.83 -11.83 -8.95
N LEU A 145 8.50 -11.92 -9.01
CA LEU A 145 7.77 -11.96 -10.27
C LEU A 145 7.12 -10.62 -10.62
N PRO A 146 7.16 -10.17 -11.89
CA PRO A 146 6.40 -9.00 -12.34
C PRO A 146 4.91 -9.15 -12.02
N GLY A 147 4.30 -8.09 -11.49
CA GLY A 147 2.90 -8.07 -11.06
C GLY A 147 2.63 -8.65 -9.67
N GLN A 148 3.60 -9.33 -9.05
CA GLN A 148 3.45 -9.89 -7.70
C GLN A 148 3.30 -8.76 -6.66
N LEU A 149 2.44 -9.00 -5.66
CA LEU A 149 2.35 -8.15 -4.47
C LEU A 149 3.28 -8.68 -3.38
N VAL A 150 4.28 -7.89 -3.01
CA VAL A 150 5.29 -8.24 -2.01
C VAL A 150 5.26 -7.22 -0.87
N ASP A 151 5.62 -7.65 0.34
CA ASP A 151 5.82 -6.73 1.45
C ASP A 151 6.94 -5.73 1.16
N MET A 152 6.76 -4.46 1.54
CA MET A 152 7.77 -3.43 1.32
C MET A 152 9.12 -3.83 1.94
N PHE A 153 9.12 -4.38 3.15
CA PHE A 153 10.37 -4.72 3.84
C PHE A 153 11.08 -5.89 3.18
N THR A 154 10.32 -6.91 2.75
CA THR A 154 10.88 -8.05 1.98
C THR A 154 11.42 -7.59 0.63
N PHE A 155 10.72 -6.67 -0.05
CA PHE A 155 11.19 -6.09 -1.31
C PHE A 155 12.51 -5.33 -1.13
N GLU A 156 12.61 -4.48 -0.09
CA GLU A 156 13.82 -3.75 0.24
C GLU A 156 14.99 -4.69 0.56
N GLU A 157 14.76 -5.72 1.38
CA GLU A 157 15.77 -6.72 1.75
C GLU A 157 16.28 -7.52 0.54
N GLN A 158 15.37 -7.98 -0.34
CA GLN A 158 15.74 -8.73 -1.54
C GLN A 158 16.53 -7.88 -2.54
N ASN A 159 16.15 -6.61 -2.69
CA ASN A 159 16.90 -5.68 -3.52
C ASN A 159 18.29 -5.39 -2.96
N GLU A 160 18.42 -5.18 -1.65
CA GLU A 160 19.70 -4.96 -1.00
C GLU A 160 20.65 -6.16 -1.22
N LYS A 161 20.16 -7.38 -1.01
CA LYS A 161 20.90 -8.62 -1.30
C LYS A 161 21.34 -8.71 -2.76
N THR A 162 20.46 -8.36 -3.68
CA THR A 162 20.75 -8.41 -5.13
C THR A 162 21.80 -7.39 -5.54
N ILE A 163 21.74 -6.18 -4.98
CA ILE A 163 22.74 -5.13 -5.21
C ILE A 163 24.11 -5.57 -4.66
N MET A 164 24.15 -6.16 -3.47
CA MET A 164 25.40 -6.71 -2.89
C MET A 164 26.00 -7.82 -3.75
N ALA A 165 25.17 -8.63 -4.41
CA ALA A 165 25.61 -9.65 -5.36
C ALA A 165 26.01 -9.08 -6.75
N GLY A 166 25.91 -7.76 -6.96
CA GLY A 166 26.22 -7.10 -8.24
C GLY A 166 25.12 -7.23 -9.30
N GLY A 167 23.92 -7.64 -8.91
CA GLY A 167 22.76 -7.80 -9.79
C GLY A 167 21.98 -6.49 -10.02
N VAL A 168 20.92 -6.60 -10.83
CA VAL A 168 19.98 -5.51 -11.10
C VAL A 168 18.79 -5.61 -10.14
N PRO A 169 18.53 -4.59 -9.30
CA PRO A 169 17.41 -4.62 -8.36
C PRO A 169 16.06 -4.58 -9.09
N ALA A 170 15.03 -5.09 -8.44
CA ALA A 170 13.67 -5.00 -8.94
C ALA A 170 13.09 -3.59 -8.77
N THR A 171 12.25 -3.17 -9.70
CA THR A 171 11.46 -1.95 -9.60
C THR A 171 10.03 -2.28 -9.21
N ALA A 172 9.42 -1.45 -8.37
CA ALA A 172 8.08 -1.67 -7.88
C ALA A 172 7.32 -0.36 -7.67
N LYS A 173 5.99 -0.42 -7.73
CA LYS A 173 5.10 0.68 -7.38
C LYS A 173 4.35 0.39 -6.09
N ARG A 174 4.21 1.42 -5.25
CA ARG A 174 3.35 1.37 -4.05
C ARG A 174 1.90 1.17 -4.48
N VAL A 175 1.18 0.28 -3.79
CA VAL A 175 -0.22 0.01 -4.04
C VAL A 175 -1.00 0.25 -2.75
N LEU A 176 -2.12 0.98 -2.86
CA LEU A 176 -3.09 1.04 -1.78
C LEU A 176 -3.99 -0.18 -1.83
N LEU A 177 -4.01 -0.96 -0.76
CA LEU A 177 -4.95 -2.06 -0.57
C LEU A 177 -5.99 -1.65 0.46
N GLY A 178 -7.26 -1.97 0.18
CA GLY A 178 -8.30 -1.91 1.20
C GLY A 178 -7.99 -2.82 2.39
N ILE A 179 -8.48 -2.49 3.59
CA ILE A 179 -8.16 -3.23 4.82
C ILE A 179 -8.49 -4.72 4.72
N THR A 180 -9.59 -5.10 4.05
CA THR A 180 -9.94 -6.52 3.82
C THR A 180 -8.88 -7.22 2.96
N LYS A 181 -8.47 -6.59 1.86
CA LYS A 181 -7.45 -7.16 0.96
C LYS A 181 -6.06 -7.16 1.58
N ALA A 182 -5.72 -6.13 2.36
CA ALA A 182 -4.46 -6.05 3.10
C ALA A 182 -4.38 -7.16 4.16
N ALA A 183 -5.49 -7.44 4.86
CA ALA A 183 -5.57 -8.51 5.86
C ALA A 183 -5.47 -9.93 5.26
N LEU A 184 -5.94 -10.13 4.03
CA LEU A 184 -5.77 -11.40 3.30
C LEU A 184 -4.35 -11.57 2.72
N ALA A 185 -3.65 -10.46 2.47
CA ALA A 185 -2.31 -10.44 1.90
C ALA A 185 -1.20 -10.48 2.97
N THR A 186 -1.50 -10.92 4.20
CA THR A 186 -0.49 -11.09 5.25
C THR A 186 0.44 -12.27 4.96
N ASP A 187 1.67 -12.21 5.46
CA ASP A 187 2.67 -13.26 5.23
C ASP A 187 2.33 -14.56 5.99
N SER A 188 1.62 -14.44 7.11
CA SER A 188 1.02 -15.57 7.80
C SER A 188 -0.24 -16.04 7.06
N PHE A 189 -0.22 -17.29 6.60
CA PHE A 189 -1.40 -17.93 6.04
C PHE A 189 -2.40 -18.35 7.14
N LEU A 190 -1.96 -18.63 8.37
CA LEU A 190 -2.85 -18.97 9.49
C LEU A 190 -3.70 -17.76 9.89
N SER A 191 -3.09 -16.58 10.00
CA SER A 191 -3.79 -15.34 10.29
C SER A 191 -4.72 -14.95 9.14
N ALA A 192 -4.27 -15.05 7.88
CA ALA A 192 -5.10 -14.78 6.71
C ALA A 192 -6.32 -15.72 6.66
N ALA A 193 -6.11 -17.04 6.86
CA ALA A 193 -7.19 -18.03 6.86
C ALA A 193 -8.20 -17.81 7.99
N SER A 194 -7.78 -17.31 9.16
CA SER A 194 -8.70 -16.98 10.26
C SER A 194 -9.59 -15.77 9.98
N PHE A 195 -9.26 -14.94 8.99
CA PHE A 195 -10.02 -13.74 8.68
C PHE A 195 -11.19 -14.06 7.73
N GLN A 196 -10.89 -14.43 6.48
CA GLN A 196 -11.87 -14.77 5.45
C GLN A 196 -11.26 -15.75 4.43
N GLU A 197 -12.10 -16.30 3.54
CA GLU A 197 -11.67 -17.12 2.38
C GLU A 197 -10.77 -18.33 2.74
N THR A 198 -11.04 -18.98 3.88
CA THR A 198 -10.28 -20.10 4.47
C THR A 198 -9.80 -21.13 3.44
N SER A 199 -10.72 -21.68 2.64
CA SER A 199 -10.41 -22.72 1.66
C SER A 199 -9.43 -22.25 0.59
N ARG A 200 -9.58 -21.01 0.11
CA ARG A 200 -8.70 -20.43 -0.91
C ARG A 200 -7.28 -20.23 -0.35
N VAL A 201 -7.19 -19.62 0.84
CA VAL A 201 -5.90 -19.32 1.50
C VAL A 201 -5.13 -20.60 1.81
N LEU A 202 -5.77 -21.63 2.36
CA LEU A 202 -5.11 -22.89 2.69
C LEU A 202 -4.68 -23.67 1.44
N THR A 203 -5.49 -23.66 0.39
CA THR A 203 -5.14 -24.31 -0.89
C THR A 203 -3.91 -23.66 -1.52
N GLU A 204 -3.86 -22.32 -1.56
CA GLU A 204 -2.71 -21.58 -2.08
C GLU A 204 -1.46 -21.86 -1.23
N ALA A 205 -1.59 -21.86 0.09
CA ALA A 205 -0.48 -22.16 1.00
C ALA A 205 0.05 -23.59 0.80
N ALA A 206 -0.82 -24.58 0.58
CA ALA A 206 -0.44 -25.96 0.32
C ALA A 206 0.29 -26.12 -1.02
N ILE A 207 -0.23 -25.50 -2.10
CA ILE A 207 0.40 -25.53 -3.43
C ILE A 207 1.80 -24.90 -3.38
N CYS A 208 1.93 -23.75 -2.71
CA CYS A 208 3.19 -23.04 -2.59
C CYS A 208 4.12 -23.59 -1.47
N THR A 209 3.70 -24.63 -0.74
CA THR A 209 4.43 -25.17 0.42
C THR A 209 4.85 -24.07 1.40
N LYS A 210 3.95 -23.11 1.68
CA LYS A 210 4.25 -21.96 2.54
C LYS A 210 4.51 -22.43 3.98
N ARG A 211 5.48 -21.79 4.64
CA ARG A 211 5.74 -21.94 6.07
C ARG A 211 5.32 -20.67 6.79
N ASP A 212 4.60 -20.81 7.89
CA ASP A 212 4.17 -19.67 8.69
C ASP A 212 5.29 -19.26 9.66
N PRO A 213 5.73 -17.98 9.66
CA PRO A 213 6.81 -17.53 10.53
C PRO A 213 6.37 -17.31 11.99
N LEU A 214 5.05 -17.29 12.29
CA LEU A 214 4.50 -17.12 13.65
C LEU A 214 4.99 -15.84 14.37
N ILE A 215 5.11 -14.74 13.63
CA ILE A 215 5.55 -13.43 14.16
C ILE A 215 4.35 -12.58 14.59
N GLY A 216 3.13 -12.92 14.15
CA GLY A 216 1.92 -12.18 14.41
C GLY A 216 1.22 -12.55 15.72
N LEU A 217 0.20 -11.78 16.07
CA LEU A 217 -0.60 -12.05 17.27
C LEU A 217 -1.55 -13.24 17.06
N LYS A 218 -2.23 -13.29 15.91
CA LYS A 218 -3.30 -14.28 15.66
C LYS A 218 -2.76 -15.70 15.55
N GLU A 219 -1.65 -15.90 14.82
CA GLU A 219 -1.08 -17.25 14.69
C GLU A 219 -0.69 -17.85 16.03
N ASN A 220 -0.04 -17.05 16.89
CA ASN A 220 0.40 -17.50 18.20
C ASN A 220 -0.78 -17.81 19.13
N VAL A 221 -1.87 -17.03 19.05
CA VAL A 221 -3.12 -17.35 19.75
C VAL A 221 -3.70 -18.68 19.27
N ILE A 222 -3.75 -18.91 17.95
CA ILE A 222 -4.32 -20.14 17.36
C ILE A 222 -3.53 -21.39 17.82
N ILE A 223 -2.20 -21.29 17.89
CA ILE A 223 -1.32 -22.40 18.27
C ILE A 223 -1.21 -22.55 19.80
N GLY A 224 -1.66 -21.55 20.57
CA GLY A 224 -1.57 -21.55 22.03
C GLY A 224 -0.19 -21.16 22.57
N LYS A 225 0.62 -20.45 21.78
CA LYS A 225 1.90 -19.86 22.21
C LYS A 225 1.67 -18.44 22.75
N LEU A 226 2.56 -17.98 23.62
CA LEU A 226 2.57 -16.58 24.05
C LEU A 226 2.68 -15.64 22.85
N ILE A 227 1.84 -14.61 22.83
CA ILE A 227 1.83 -13.59 21.77
C ILE A 227 3.08 -12.70 21.86
N PRO A 228 3.61 -12.21 20.73
CA PRO A 228 4.75 -11.28 20.69
C PRO A 228 4.32 -9.84 21.03
N ALA A 229 3.62 -9.66 22.15
CA ALA A 229 3.22 -8.36 22.67
C ALA A 229 3.11 -8.39 24.20
N GLY A 230 3.24 -7.21 24.83
CA GLY A 230 3.13 -7.08 26.29
C GLY A 230 4.15 -7.96 27.02
N THR A 231 3.67 -8.83 27.91
CA THR A 231 4.51 -9.74 28.70
C THR A 231 5.22 -10.80 27.87
N GLY A 232 4.63 -11.22 26.75
CA GLY A 232 5.22 -12.23 25.86
C GLY A 232 6.40 -11.72 25.03
N MET A 233 6.62 -10.40 24.94
CA MET A 233 7.70 -9.81 24.14
C MET A 233 9.10 -10.25 24.59
N LYS A 234 9.27 -10.63 25.86
CA LYS A 234 10.56 -11.07 26.42
C LYS A 234 11.11 -12.32 25.72
N ASP A 235 10.22 -13.26 25.38
CA ASP A 235 10.61 -14.53 24.76
C ASP A 235 11.01 -14.35 23.29
N TYR A 236 10.44 -13.34 22.61
CA TYR A 236 10.76 -13.03 21.22
C TYR A 236 11.98 -12.11 21.08
N LYS A 237 12.26 -11.23 22.06
CA LYS A 237 13.50 -10.42 22.06
C LYS A 237 14.76 -11.24 22.27
N ASN A 238 14.64 -12.35 23.00
CA ASN A 238 15.77 -13.24 23.33
C ASN A 238 15.90 -14.42 22.36
N ALA A 239 15.04 -14.50 21.33
CA ALA A 239 15.12 -15.50 20.29
C ALA A 239 16.34 -15.22 19.41
N SER A 240 17.46 -15.86 19.73
CA SER A 240 18.63 -15.91 18.87
C SER A 240 18.33 -16.78 17.64
N VAL A 241 18.87 -16.38 16.49
CA VAL A 241 18.84 -17.19 15.27
C VAL A 241 19.65 -18.46 15.53
N GLN A 242 18.99 -19.56 15.85
CA GLN A 242 19.62 -20.88 15.78
C GLN A 242 19.71 -21.26 14.31
N MET A 243 20.90 -21.12 13.73
CA MET A 243 21.22 -21.68 12.42
C MET A 243 21.03 -23.19 12.49
N THR A 244 19.88 -23.67 12.00
CA THR A 244 19.63 -25.10 11.89
C THR A 244 20.31 -25.62 10.63
N GLY A 245 21.52 -26.16 10.77
CA GLY A 245 22.11 -27.00 9.73
C GLY A 245 23.64 -27.01 9.68
N ARG A 246 24.24 -28.11 10.14
CA ARG A 246 25.41 -28.81 9.55
C ARG A 246 26.65 -28.03 9.10
N TYR A 247 26.88 -26.81 9.57
CA TYR A 247 28.10 -26.04 9.27
C TYR A 247 29.16 -26.06 10.39
N ASN A 248 28.91 -26.76 11.50
CA ASN A 248 29.91 -26.89 12.57
C ASN A 248 30.90 -28.04 12.34
N ASP A 249 30.56 -29.06 11.56
CA ASP A 249 31.39 -30.26 11.45
C ASP A 249 32.58 -30.10 10.48
N ILE A 250 32.59 -29.05 9.65
CA ILE A 250 33.64 -28.84 8.63
C ILE A 250 34.82 -28.02 9.18
N MET A 251 34.62 -27.27 10.27
CA MET A 251 35.63 -26.35 10.81
C MET A 251 36.39 -26.90 12.03
N MET A 252 36.10 -28.13 12.48
CA MET A 252 36.81 -28.76 13.61
C MET A 252 38.01 -29.63 13.19
N ASP A 253 38.21 -29.90 11.90
CA ASP A 253 39.25 -30.83 11.42
C ASP A 253 40.56 -30.15 10.95
N GLU A 254 40.67 -28.82 11.07
CA GLU A 254 41.90 -28.07 10.69
C GLU A 254 42.46 -27.21 11.84
N ALA A 255 42.60 -27.79 13.03
CA ALA A 255 43.48 -27.23 14.06
C ALA A 255 44.84 -27.95 14.03
N PRO A 256 45.97 -27.27 13.77
CA PRO A 256 47.27 -27.92 13.75
C PRO A 256 47.67 -28.31 15.18
N GLU A 257 48.17 -29.55 15.35
CA GLU A 257 48.77 -30.05 16.58
C GLU A 257 49.90 -29.10 17.01
N ALA A 258 49.73 -28.45 18.16
CA ALA A 258 50.79 -27.65 18.76
C ALA A 258 51.87 -28.58 19.35
N GLU A 259 53.09 -28.46 18.82
CA GLU A 259 54.28 -29.15 19.28
C GLU A 259 54.50 -28.98 20.79
N ALA A 260 54.57 -30.10 21.50
CA ALA A 260 55.03 -30.18 22.88
C ALA A 260 56.57 -30.22 22.91
N LYS A 261 57.18 -29.44 23.80
CA LYS A 261 58.58 -29.55 24.21
C LYS A 261 58.82 -30.77 25.10
#